data_AF-A0A5A7N841-F1
#
_entry.id   AF-A0A5A7N841-F1
#
_cell.length_a   1.000
_cell.length_b   1.000
_cell.length_c   1.000
_cell.angle_alpha   90.00
_cell.angle_beta   90.00
_cell.angle_gamma   90.00
#
_symmetry.space_group_name_H-M   'P 1'
#
loop_
_entity.id
_entity.type
_entity.pdbx_description
1 polymer ?
#
loop_
_entity_poly.entity_id
_entity_poly.type
_entity_poly.pdbx_seq_one_letter_code
_entity_poly.pdbx_strand_id
1 'polypeptide(L)'
;MRNARPALHKFGVTLGTLYSGLDLWLNSIGLGFLVPWTFKQQADHSATEKAADHQKIHYPKPDGVISFDRLSSVFLSNTNHEEDQPVHLQLKDPDVPIKINLPLYEAPEQRYCPAGVYEIIGREEGQARLQINAQNCVHCKSCDIKDPTQNINWVVPEGGGGPNYPNM
;
A
#
# COMPACT_ATOMS: atom_id res chain seq x y z
N MET A 1 -22.24 1.95 10.13
CA MET A 1 -21.04 2.75 9.79
C MET A 1 -20.79 2.91 8.28
N ARG A 2 -21.81 2.75 7.41
CA ARG A 2 -21.63 2.72 5.94
C ARG A 2 -21.10 4.02 5.33
N ASN A 3 -21.39 5.18 5.95
CA ASN A 3 -21.02 6.48 5.43
C ASN A 3 -19.76 7.08 6.08
N ALA A 4 -19.20 6.45 7.11
CA ALA A 4 -18.14 7.07 7.91
C ALA A 4 -16.86 7.32 7.09
N ARG A 5 -16.27 6.25 6.54
CA ARG A 5 -15.09 6.35 5.66
C ARG A 5 -15.35 7.19 4.40
N PRO A 6 -16.47 7.01 3.67
CA PRO A 6 -16.80 7.90 2.55
C PRO A 6 -16.92 9.37 2.90
N ALA A 7 -17.44 9.71 4.08
CA ALA A 7 -17.56 11.10 4.51
C ALA A 7 -16.18 11.76 4.70
N LEU A 8 -15.19 11.02 5.20
CA LEU A 8 -13.81 11.50 5.30
C LEU A 8 -13.21 11.82 3.94
N HIS A 9 -13.44 10.95 2.94
CA HIS A 9 -12.96 11.19 1.59
C HIS A 9 -13.67 12.36 0.90
N LYS A 10 -14.99 12.51 1.12
CA LYS A 10 -15.80 13.52 0.45
C LYS A 10 -15.70 14.92 1.05
N PHE A 11 -15.62 15.00 2.37
CA PHE A 11 -15.66 16.27 3.11
C PHE A 11 -14.34 16.60 3.82
N GLY A 12 -13.32 15.75 3.68
CA GLY A 12 -12.07 15.85 4.43
C GLY A 12 -12.18 15.29 5.84
N VAL A 13 -11.04 15.16 6.52
CA VAL A 13 -10.94 14.50 7.83
C VAL A 13 -11.83 15.17 8.88
N THR A 14 -11.81 16.51 8.97
CA THR A 14 -12.54 17.24 10.01
C THR A 14 -14.05 17.14 9.84
N LEU A 15 -14.58 17.60 8.71
CA LEU A 15 -16.03 17.61 8.46
C LEU A 15 -16.58 16.18 8.30
N GLY A 16 -15.80 15.28 7.69
CA GLY A 16 -16.17 13.88 7.57
C GLY A 16 -16.27 13.19 8.93
N THR A 17 -15.39 13.51 9.89
CA THR A 17 -15.48 12.98 11.26
C THR A 17 -16.71 13.50 11.98
N LEU A 18 -16.99 14.81 11.89
CA LEU A 18 -18.20 15.39 12.48
C LEU A 18 -19.48 14.76 11.91
N TYR A 19 -19.55 14.64 10.58
CA TYR A 19 -20.65 13.97 9.89
C TYR A 19 -20.79 12.52 10.36
N SER A 20 -19.68 11.78 10.46
CA SER A 20 -19.69 10.38 10.89
C SER A 20 -20.19 10.24 12.32
N GLY A 21 -19.76 11.12 13.22
CA GLY A 21 -20.25 11.16 14.60
C GLY A 21 -21.75 11.40 14.67
N LEU A 22 -22.26 12.36 13.90
CA LEU A 22 -23.69 12.65 13.82
C LEU A 22 -24.48 11.47 13.23
N ASP A 23 -24.02 10.89 12.12
CA ASP A 23 -24.67 9.72 11.49
C ASP A 23 -24.75 8.54 12.47
N LEU A 24 -23.65 8.23 13.16
CA LEU A 24 -23.63 7.16 14.17
C LEU A 24 -24.55 7.46 15.36
N TRP A 25 -24.54 8.71 15.85
CA TRP A 25 -25.38 9.12 16.97
C TRP A 25 -26.87 9.03 16.62
N LEU A 26 -27.29 9.54 15.45
CA LEU A 26 -28.67 9.45 14.95
C LEU A 26 -29.12 7.99 14.79
N ASN A 27 -28.25 7.11 14.27
CA ASN A 27 -28.55 5.68 14.20
C ASN A 27 -28.67 5.05 15.60
N SER A 28 -27.84 5.47 16.56
CA SER A 28 -27.89 4.95 17.94
C SER A 28 -29.17 5.32 18.69
N ILE A 29 -29.79 6.47 18.39
CA ILE A 29 -31.05 6.91 19.03
C ILE A 29 -32.30 6.50 18.24
N GLY A 30 -32.17 5.63 17.25
CA GLY A 30 -33.30 5.13 16.44
C GLY A 30 -33.78 6.08 15.34
N LEU A 31 -33.08 7.20 15.11
CA LEU A 31 -33.38 8.20 14.07
C LEU A 31 -32.56 8.00 12.79
N GLY A 32 -32.00 6.80 12.57
CA GLY A 32 -31.18 6.48 11.40
C GLY A 32 -31.91 6.65 10.05
N PHE A 33 -33.24 6.62 10.05
CA PHE A 33 -34.06 6.87 8.85
C PHE A 33 -33.90 8.29 8.30
N LEU A 34 -33.39 9.24 9.10
CA LEU A 34 -33.07 10.60 8.65
C LEU A 34 -31.83 10.66 7.75
N VAL A 35 -31.04 9.58 7.68
CA VAL A 35 -29.86 9.45 6.82
C VAL A 35 -30.06 8.29 5.83
N PRO A 36 -31.07 8.35 4.93
CA PRO A 36 -31.44 7.23 4.06
C PRO A 36 -30.46 6.99 2.91
N TRP A 37 -29.41 7.81 2.76
CA TRP A 37 -28.43 7.68 1.68
C TRP A 37 -27.20 6.86 2.07
N THR A 38 -26.53 6.36 1.03
CA THR A 38 -25.24 5.68 1.12
C THR A 38 -24.26 6.33 0.15
N PHE A 39 -23.11 6.77 0.64
CA PHE A 39 -22.05 7.32 -0.20
C PHE A 39 -21.29 6.22 -0.94
N LYS A 40 -20.79 6.55 -2.14
CA LYS A 40 -19.97 5.64 -2.96
C LYS A 40 -18.49 5.73 -2.58
N GLN A 41 -17.72 4.73 -2.99
CA GLN A 41 -16.27 4.68 -2.89
C GLN A 41 -15.66 4.51 -4.28
N GLN A 42 -14.38 4.82 -4.40
CA GLN A 42 -13.56 4.58 -5.58
C GLN A 42 -12.44 3.60 -5.25
N ALA A 43 -11.85 3.00 -6.27
CA ALA A 43 -10.70 2.12 -6.09
C ALA A 43 -9.50 2.90 -5.56
N ASP A 44 -8.66 2.26 -4.74
CA ASP A 44 -7.56 2.97 -4.07
C ASP A 44 -6.40 3.29 -5.02
N HIS A 45 -6.11 2.41 -5.99
CA HIS A 45 -5.06 2.66 -6.99
C HIS A 45 -5.36 3.89 -7.86
N SER A 46 -6.64 4.16 -8.17
CA SER A 46 -7.04 5.30 -9.00
C SER A 46 -6.89 6.65 -8.30
N ALA A 47 -6.63 6.66 -6.98
CA ALA A 47 -6.35 7.87 -6.23
C ALA A 47 -4.86 8.27 -6.25
N THR A 48 -4.00 7.51 -6.92
CA THR A 48 -2.57 7.85 -7.05
C THR A 48 -2.40 8.85 -8.19
N GLU A 49 -1.94 10.05 -7.86
CA GLU A 49 -1.65 11.13 -8.81
C GLU A 49 -0.17 11.08 -9.26
N LYS A 50 0.15 11.80 -10.34
CA LYS A 50 1.51 11.81 -10.90
C LYS A 50 2.47 12.49 -9.95
N ALA A 51 3.72 12.02 -9.92
CA ALA A 51 4.74 12.57 -9.04
C ALA A 51 5.03 14.05 -9.31
N ALA A 52 4.87 14.51 -10.56
CA ALA A 52 5.08 15.90 -10.95
C ALA A 52 4.07 16.88 -10.32
N ASP A 53 2.89 16.41 -9.90
CA ASP A 53 1.83 17.23 -9.34
C ASP A 53 1.97 17.41 -7.80
N HIS A 54 3.02 16.83 -7.21
CA HIS A 54 3.24 16.81 -5.77
C HIS A 54 4.65 17.20 -5.34
N GLN A 55 4.77 17.71 -4.12
CA GLN A 55 6.05 17.93 -3.48
C GLN A 55 6.56 16.64 -2.83
N LYS A 56 7.86 16.36 -3.00
CA LYS A 56 8.52 15.23 -2.36
C LYS A 56 8.51 15.41 -0.84
N ILE A 57 8.01 14.40 -0.14
CA ILE A 57 8.05 14.37 1.33
C ILE A 57 9.46 13.97 1.79
N HIS A 58 10.04 14.77 2.69
CA HIS A 58 11.32 14.49 3.32
C HIS A 58 11.10 13.82 4.67
N TYR A 59 11.22 12.49 4.71
CA TYR A 59 11.16 11.74 5.97
C TYR A 59 12.49 11.85 6.73
N PRO A 60 12.46 12.03 8.07
CA PRO A 60 13.67 11.98 8.89
C PRO A 60 14.29 10.58 8.83
N LYS A 61 15.61 10.51 9.03
CA LYS A 61 16.30 9.23 9.17
C LYS A 61 15.85 8.54 10.47
N PRO A 62 15.77 7.19 10.49
CA PRO A 62 15.47 6.47 11.71
C PRO A 62 16.56 6.68 12.76
N ASP A 63 16.16 6.75 14.03
CA ASP A 63 17.03 6.99 15.18
C ASP A 63 17.46 5.71 15.91
N GLY A 64 16.85 4.57 15.58
CA GLY A 64 17.12 3.27 16.18
C GLY A 64 16.54 3.09 17.59
N VAL A 65 15.69 4.02 18.07
CA VAL A 65 15.08 3.96 19.41
C VAL A 65 13.55 3.98 19.31
N ILE A 66 12.99 4.99 18.66
CA ILE A 66 11.54 5.10 18.41
C ILE A 66 11.20 4.89 16.93
N SER A 67 12.20 5.01 16.05
CA SER A 67 12.05 4.88 14.61
C SER A 67 13.17 4.01 14.05
N PHE A 68 12.81 3.08 13.16
CA PHE A 68 13.72 2.05 12.66
C PHE A 68 13.69 2.04 11.14
N ASP A 69 14.75 1.51 10.54
CA ASP A 69 14.75 1.24 9.12
C ASP A 69 13.83 0.05 8.78
N ARG A 70 13.46 -0.03 7.51
CA ARG A 70 12.53 -1.03 7.01
C ARG A 70 13.08 -2.45 7.10
N LEU A 71 14.38 -2.66 6.91
CA LEU A 71 14.97 -4.00 6.91
C LEU A 71 15.02 -4.58 8.32
N SER A 72 15.40 -3.77 9.32
CA SER A 72 15.30 -4.17 10.73
C SER A 72 13.87 -4.54 11.13
N SER A 73 12.87 -3.82 10.59
CA SER A 73 11.45 -4.12 10.83
C SER A 73 11.01 -5.44 10.18
N VAL A 74 11.46 -5.73 8.95
CA VAL A 74 11.18 -7.00 8.26
C VAL A 74 11.83 -8.18 8.99
N PHE A 75 13.06 -8.01 9.49
CA PHE A 75 13.73 -9.04 10.28
C PHE A 75 12.90 -9.46 11.50
N LEU A 76 12.34 -8.50 12.24
CA LEU A 76 11.49 -8.77 13.40
C LEU A 76 10.15 -9.42 13.05
N SER A 77 9.71 -9.28 11.80
CA SER A 77 8.53 -9.97 11.27
C SER A 77 8.78 -11.48 11.12
N ASN A 78 10.04 -11.91 11.20
CA ASN A 78 10.51 -13.27 11.00
C ASN A 78 9.93 -13.89 9.71
N THR A 79 9.78 -13.06 8.67
CA THR A 79 9.27 -13.50 7.37
C THR A 79 10.37 -14.19 6.60
N ASN A 80 10.06 -15.32 5.98
CA ASN A 80 10.99 -16.01 5.11
C ASN A 80 10.24 -16.80 4.03
N HIS A 81 10.90 -17.07 2.92
CA HIS A 81 10.41 -17.91 1.83
C HIS A 81 11.57 -18.74 1.30
N GLU A 82 11.29 -19.96 0.81
CA GLU A 82 12.27 -20.74 0.05
C GLU A 82 12.78 -19.92 -1.16
N GLU A 83 14.10 -19.91 -1.38
CA GLU A 83 14.70 -19.03 -2.40
C GLU A 83 14.43 -19.52 -3.83
N ASP A 84 14.39 -20.84 -4.03
CA ASP A 84 14.25 -21.50 -5.33
C ASP A 84 12.78 -21.78 -5.69
N GLN A 85 11.86 -20.94 -5.19
CA GLN A 85 10.45 -20.99 -5.57
C GLN A 85 10.08 -19.90 -6.59
N PRO A 86 9.04 -20.09 -7.41
CA PRO A 86 8.55 -19.05 -8.29
C PRO A 86 8.15 -17.78 -7.53
N VAL A 87 8.50 -16.62 -8.08
CA VAL A 87 8.13 -15.33 -7.50
C VAL A 87 6.60 -15.19 -7.49
N HIS A 88 6.02 -15.15 -6.29
CA HIS A 88 4.57 -15.06 -6.07
C HIS A 88 4.00 -13.64 -6.29
N LEU A 89 4.85 -12.68 -6.68
CA LEU A 89 4.50 -11.31 -7.04
C LEU A 89 4.65 -11.15 -8.55
N GLN A 90 3.62 -11.61 -9.26
CA GLN A 90 3.67 -11.70 -10.72
C GLN A 90 3.38 -10.34 -11.35
N LEU A 91 4.06 -10.02 -12.44
CA LEU A 91 3.76 -8.85 -13.26
C LEU A 91 2.98 -9.32 -14.48
N LYS A 92 1.86 -8.64 -14.79
CA LYS A 92 1.13 -8.88 -16.05
C LYS A 92 1.97 -8.45 -17.25
N ASP A 93 2.70 -7.34 -17.10
CA ASP A 93 3.66 -6.80 -18.05
C ASP A 93 4.95 -6.37 -17.30
N PRO A 94 6.11 -6.99 -17.58
CA PRO A 94 7.37 -6.68 -16.92
C PRO A 94 7.94 -5.30 -17.28
N ASP A 95 7.47 -4.66 -18.35
CA ASP A 95 7.98 -3.35 -18.77
C ASP A 95 7.32 -2.18 -18.04
N VAL A 96 6.09 -2.37 -17.53
CA VAL A 96 5.29 -1.32 -16.89
C VAL A 96 6.00 -0.61 -15.72
N PRO A 97 6.71 -1.31 -14.80
CA PRO A 97 7.42 -0.64 -13.71
C PRO A 97 8.42 0.43 -14.20
N ILE A 98 9.08 0.17 -15.32
CA ILE A 98 10.12 1.07 -15.88
C ILE A 98 9.53 2.06 -16.87
N LYS A 99 8.58 1.65 -17.71
CA LYS A 99 7.98 2.50 -18.75
C LYS A 99 6.89 3.44 -18.22
N ILE A 100 6.24 3.10 -17.11
CA ILE A 100 5.08 3.84 -16.58
C ILE A 100 5.28 4.23 -15.12
N ASN A 101 5.47 3.27 -14.21
CA ASN A 101 5.45 3.54 -12.76
C ASN A 101 6.60 4.46 -12.33
N LEU A 102 7.82 4.16 -12.78
CA LEU A 102 8.99 4.98 -12.51
C LEU A 102 8.84 6.43 -13.06
N PRO A 103 8.59 6.66 -14.37
CA PRO A 103 8.54 8.02 -14.91
C PRO A 103 7.31 8.83 -14.49
N LEU A 104 6.14 8.23 -14.32
CA LEU A 104 4.91 8.99 -14.01
C LEU A 104 4.65 9.13 -12.52
N TYR A 105 5.00 8.11 -11.72
CA TYR A 105 4.64 8.02 -10.30
C TYR A 105 5.86 7.91 -9.37
N GLU A 106 7.08 8.01 -9.92
CA GLU A 106 8.34 7.83 -9.18
C GLU A 106 8.40 6.48 -8.44
N ALA A 107 7.98 5.40 -9.12
CA ALA A 107 8.00 4.01 -8.65
C ALA A 107 7.41 3.85 -7.22
N PRO A 108 6.10 4.10 -7.05
CA PRO A 108 5.43 4.09 -5.75
C PRO A 108 5.54 2.74 -5.02
N GLU A 109 5.75 1.64 -5.74
CA GLU A 109 6.01 0.30 -5.21
C GLU A 109 7.19 0.24 -4.23
N GLN A 110 8.18 1.12 -4.40
CA GLN A 110 9.31 1.22 -3.46
C GLN A 110 8.93 1.86 -2.12
N ARG A 111 7.77 2.53 -2.05
CA ARG A 111 7.32 3.30 -0.87
C ARG A 111 6.11 2.68 -0.17
N TYR A 112 5.08 2.27 -0.91
CA TYR A 112 3.90 1.66 -0.29
C TYR A 112 4.18 0.24 0.20
N CYS A 113 5.21 -0.43 -0.32
CA CYS A 113 5.57 -1.76 0.13
C CYS A 113 6.18 -1.67 1.54
N PRO A 114 5.55 -2.28 2.55
CA PRO A 114 6.02 -2.20 3.92
C PRO A 114 7.32 -3.00 4.15
N ALA A 115 7.69 -3.88 3.22
CA ALA A 115 8.78 -4.83 3.41
C ALA A 115 9.96 -4.67 2.42
N GLY A 116 9.97 -3.61 1.60
CA GLY A 116 11.09 -3.36 0.68
C GLY A 116 11.29 -4.45 -0.37
N VAL A 117 10.19 -5.06 -0.80
CA VAL A 117 10.21 -6.12 -1.81
C VAL A 117 10.58 -5.58 -3.20
N TYR A 118 10.20 -4.35 -3.51
CA TYR A 118 10.42 -3.73 -4.82
C TYR A 118 11.52 -2.70 -4.72
N GLU A 119 12.51 -2.80 -5.60
CA GLU A 119 13.62 -1.86 -5.71
C GLU A 119 13.95 -1.57 -7.19
N ILE A 120 14.19 -0.31 -7.52
CA ILE A 120 14.68 0.08 -8.84
C ILE A 120 16.20 0.19 -8.78
N ILE A 121 16.89 -0.70 -9.48
CA ILE A 121 18.35 -0.74 -9.54
C ILE A 121 18.84 -0.32 -10.93
N GLY A 122 20.12 0.08 -11.05
CA GLY A 122 20.71 0.51 -12.33
C GLY A 122 20.20 1.86 -12.86
N ARG A 123 19.50 2.65 -12.03
CA ARG A 123 18.93 3.96 -12.42
C ARG A 123 20.02 4.95 -12.84
N GLU A 124 21.14 5.00 -12.12
CA GLU A 124 22.25 5.94 -12.38
C GLU A 124 23.04 5.58 -13.65
N GLU A 125 23.05 4.30 -14.03
CA GLU A 125 23.76 3.76 -15.18
C GLU A 125 22.91 3.78 -16.47
N GLY A 126 21.66 4.29 -16.39
CA GLY A 126 20.72 4.29 -17.51
C GLY A 126 20.12 2.91 -17.84
N GLN A 127 20.30 1.91 -16.98
CA GLN A 127 19.82 0.54 -17.15
C GLN A 127 18.82 0.17 -16.04
N ALA A 128 17.87 1.08 -15.79
CA ALA A 128 16.89 0.92 -14.73
C ALA A 128 16.08 -0.37 -14.90
N ARG A 129 16.07 -1.22 -13.88
CA ARG A 129 15.24 -2.43 -13.83
C ARG A 129 14.61 -2.61 -12.45
N LEU A 130 13.44 -3.24 -12.42
CA LEU A 130 12.78 -3.64 -11.19
C LEU A 130 13.43 -4.93 -10.67
N GLN A 131 13.88 -4.91 -9.41
CA GLN A 131 14.28 -6.07 -8.65
C GLN A 131 13.14 -6.42 -7.66
N ILE A 132 12.71 -7.69 -7.65
CA ILE A 132 11.69 -8.19 -6.73
C ILE A 132 12.35 -9.13 -5.72
N ASN A 133 12.51 -8.66 -4.49
CA ASN A 133 13.05 -9.40 -3.35
C ASN A 133 11.91 -10.15 -2.63
N ALA A 134 11.34 -11.16 -3.31
CA ALA A 134 10.10 -11.82 -2.89
C ALA A 134 10.17 -12.46 -1.50
N GLN A 135 11.37 -12.85 -1.03
CA GLN A 135 11.57 -13.42 0.30
C GLN A 135 11.13 -12.50 1.44
N ASN A 136 11.20 -11.18 1.25
CA ASN A 136 10.80 -10.20 2.25
C ASN A 136 9.28 -10.03 2.34
N CYS A 137 8.48 -10.66 1.46
CA CYS A 137 7.05 -10.37 1.36
C CYS A 137 6.26 -10.77 2.62
N VAL A 138 5.67 -9.78 3.31
CA VAL A 138 4.83 -10.02 4.50
C VAL A 138 3.34 -10.27 4.20
N HIS A 139 3.00 -10.55 2.93
CA HIS A 139 1.65 -10.91 2.47
C HIS A 139 0.55 -9.86 2.73
N CYS A 140 0.92 -8.59 2.93
CA CYS A 140 -0.01 -7.49 3.21
C CYS A 140 -0.99 -7.15 2.06
N LYS A 141 -0.71 -7.62 0.83
CA LYS A 141 -1.47 -7.36 -0.41
C LYS A 141 -1.52 -5.90 -0.88
N SER A 142 -0.80 -4.99 -0.23
CA SER A 142 -0.80 -3.57 -0.61
C SER A 142 -0.35 -3.33 -2.05
N CYS A 143 0.61 -4.11 -2.56
CA CYS A 143 1.07 -3.97 -3.95
C CYS A 143 0.03 -4.33 -5.01
N ASP A 144 -0.77 -5.36 -4.75
CA ASP A 144 -1.89 -5.77 -5.61
C ASP A 144 -2.98 -4.68 -5.64
N ILE A 145 -3.23 -4.06 -4.48
CA ILE A 145 -4.28 -3.05 -4.32
C ILE A 145 -3.86 -1.66 -4.80
N LYS A 146 -2.60 -1.24 -4.56
CA LYS A 146 -2.17 0.16 -4.71
C LYS A 146 -1.50 0.48 -6.04
N ASP A 147 -0.99 -0.51 -6.76
CA ASP A 147 -0.33 -0.28 -8.04
C ASP A 147 -1.26 0.52 -8.98
N PRO A 148 -0.88 1.75 -9.38
CA PRO A 148 -1.70 2.63 -10.22
C PRO A 148 -2.18 1.97 -11.50
N THR A 149 -1.37 1.04 -12.03
CA THR A 149 -1.60 0.31 -13.28
C THR A 149 -2.27 -1.06 -13.10
N GLN A 150 -2.46 -1.50 -11.85
CA GLN A 150 -2.98 -2.83 -11.52
C GLN A 150 -2.22 -3.96 -12.26
N ASN A 151 -0.90 -3.82 -12.36
CA ASN A 151 0.01 -4.72 -13.07
C ASN A 151 0.51 -5.85 -12.18
N ILE A 152 0.69 -5.60 -10.88
CA ILE A 152 1.09 -6.62 -9.90
C ILE A 152 -0.10 -7.53 -9.58
N ASN A 153 0.10 -8.84 -9.66
CA ASN A 153 -0.84 -9.89 -9.26
C ASN A 153 -0.20 -10.71 -8.14
N TRP A 154 -0.72 -10.59 -6.91
CA TRP A 154 -0.24 -11.40 -5.79
C TRP A 154 -0.87 -12.78 -5.87
N VAL A 155 -0.05 -13.82 -5.85
CA VAL A 155 -0.50 -15.21 -5.70
C VAL A 155 0.07 -15.81 -4.42
N VAL A 156 -0.51 -16.91 -3.98
CA VAL A 156 -0.03 -17.60 -2.77
C VAL A 156 1.33 -18.25 -3.08
N PRO A 157 2.39 -18.01 -2.29
CA PRO A 157 3.65 -18.74 -2.40
C PRO A 157 3.51 -20.19 -1.92
N GLU A 158 4.61 -20.95 -1.95
CA GLU A 158 4.64 -22.27 -1.34
C GLU A 158 4.29 -22.22 0.16
N GLY A 159 3.65 -23.30 0.64
CA GLY A 159 3.19 -23.39 2.02
C GLY A 159 4.35 -23.34 3.02
N GLY A 160 4.17 -22.59 4.10
CA GLY A 160 5.20 -22.38 5.12
C GLY A 160 6.06 -21.13 4.91
N GLY A 161 5.99 -20.49 3.73
CA GLY A 161 6.56 -19.16 3.50
C GLY A 161 5.66 -18.03 4.02
N GLY A 162 6.26 -16.89 4.34
CA GLY A 162 5.59 -15.69 4.82
C GLY A 162 6.00 -15.29 6.23
N PRO A 163 5.27 -14.32 6.82
CA PRO A 163 5.58 -13.82 8.15
C PRO A 163 5.27 -14.86 9.24
N ASN A 164 6.11 -14.89 10.28
CA ASN A 164 5.89 -15.71 11.46
C ASN A 164 5.60 -14.81 12.67
N TYR A 165 4.32 -14.52 12.89
CA TYR A 165 3.83 -13.68 13.97
C TYR A 165 3.30 -14.53 15.13
N PRO A 166 4.07 -14.73 16.21
CA PRO A 166 3.63 -15.60 17.30
C PRO A 166 2.46 -15.02 18.11
N ASN A 167 2.31 -13.69 18.15
CA ASN A 167 1.34 -13.00 19.01
C ASN A 167 0.87 -11.64 18.43
N MET A 168 0.83 -11.47 17.09
CA MET A 168 0.18 -10.29 16.48
C MET A 168 -1.30 -10.49 16.26
#